data_AF-C8W341-F1
#
_entry.id   AF-C8W341-F1
#
_cell.length_a   1.000
_cell.length_b   1.000
_cell.length_c   1.000
_cell.angle_alpha   90.00
_cell.angle_beta   90.00
_cell.angle_gamma   90.00
#
_symmetry.space_group_name_H-M   'P 1'
#
loop_
_entity.id
_entity.type
_entity.pdbx_description
1 polymer ?
#
loop_
_entity_poly.entity_id
_entity_poly.type
_entity_poly.pdbx_seq_one_letter_code
_entity_poly.pdbx_strand_id
1 'polypeptide(L)'
;MKSDKIRLTLGDWQWNASVIGFINIVGEENVCHIEADTVEFWPEALDGFENKYFAYFINTYEKTLSWYKIVNFQDRLNTYEENNFEEFDLKALEFLNVYIKDVKRYIKSNSYKAAYELIDSEVELLSFEKQLITIKEPKNQQRFDVDKSEIVNEVKRRFLLLQQIINYCASSEGRRYIGAKNAIYNIINNAWNGVSFLNSQTKEKNIYSDYKSYFVDTATGYLQSEKGKYKYNCFVCDAPIKDMSNDLSFLNATGFDVARKSSHVWNFQNDITICPLCKLIYSCLPAGIIYTYNRGIYINQTIKLKDAVRINNKIKSRILRSQDGSMRPIYHALVSVLHEQENDSAKYELADVQVVRYENESYRFNILAKPMLQIIVNSKKELDSLIRVNFIENGRNINVYDEVIGRIFNNQNLFTLIHKMLYGKLSDASKCYFNGSHVRNVLIINQLICSRLGGMKMDNTYLVKKSREAGESLRNKYFNKDSNHKLAGICYRLLNALKTTNENMFMDVTLNCYLYVNSQVPKVITDALGRGKDFSTMGYAFVSGLIDGQDGSGNKEKKAEGE
;
A
#
# COMPACT_ATOMS: atom_id res chain seq x y z
N MET A 1 14.09 26.72 -36.75
CA MET A 1 15.29 26.24 -36.01
C MET A 1 14.93 24.87 -35.47
N LYS A 2 15.68 23.81 -35.78
CA LYS A 2 15.54 22.56 -35.02
C LYS A 2 15.94 22.89 -33.59
N SER A 3 15.03 22.70 -32.65
CA SER A 3 15.33 22.91 -31.24
C SER A 3 16.37 21.90 -30.79
N ASP A 4 17.32 22.30 -29.96
CA ASP A 4 18.29 21.36 -29.41
C ASP A 4 17.59 20.36 -28.49
N LYS A 5 18.08 19.13 -28.46
CA LYS A 5 17.58 18.10 -27.54
C LYS A 5 17.77 18.57 -26.09
N ILE A 6 16.77 18.27 -25.26
CA ILE A 6 16.81 18.55 -23.83
C ILE A 6 17.36 17.33 -23.11
N ARG A 7 18.30 17.55 -22.19
CA ARG A 7 18.94 16.51 -21.38
C ARG A 7 18.43 16.52 -19.95
N LEU A 8 18.11 15.35 -19.41
CA LEU A 8 17.80 15.11 -18.00
C LEU A 8 18.77 14.05 -17.46
N THR A 9 19.58 14.43 -16.48
CA THR A 9 20.51 13.54 -15.78
C THR A 9 19.96 13.27 -14.38
N LEU A 10 20.10 12.03 -13.90
CA LEU A 10 19.69 11.67 -12.55
C LEU A 10 20.52 12.42 -11.48
N GLY A 11 19.89 12.69 -10.34
CA GLY A 11 20.44 13.35 -9.16
C GLY A 11 19.85 12.75 -7.89
N ASP A 12 19.12 13.55 -7.11
CA ASP A 12 18.47 13.10 -5.88
C ASP A 12 17.24 12.22 -6.13
N TRP A 13 16.77 11.53 -5.09
CA TRP A 13 15.67 10.56 -5.19
C TRP A 13 14.36 11.16 -5.75
N GLN A 14 14.08 12.42 -5.43
CA GLN A 14 12.83 13.08 -5.81
C GLN A 14 12.91 13.50 -7.26
N TRP A 15 14.04 14.09 -7.67
CA TRP A 15 14.31 14.37 -9.08
C TRP A 15 14.30 13.10 -9.93
N ASN A 16 14.91 12.01 -9.46
CA ASN A 16 14.96 10.74 -10.17
C ASN A 16 13.57 10.14 -10.37
N ALA A 17 12.74 10.19 -9.33
CA ALA A 17 11.34 9.79 -9.44
C ALA A 17 10.57 10.69 -10.42
N SER A 18 10.81 11.99 -10.42
CA SER A 18 10.22 12.93 -11.37
C SER A 18 10.63 12.67 -12.82
N VAL A 19 11.90 12.37 -13.10
CA VAL A 19 12.39 11.99 -14.43
C VAL A 19 11.75 10.69 -14.90
N ILE A 20 11.67 9.67 -14.04
CA ILE A 20 10.97 8.42 -14.36
C ILE A 20 9.47 8.67 -14.60
N GLY A 21 8.86 9.56 -13.82
CA GLY A 21 7.48 9.97 -14.00
C GLY A 21 7.25 10.65 -15.34
N PHE A 22 8.16 11.54 -15.74
CA PHE A 22 8.15 12.17 -17.06
C PHE A 22 8.22 11.12 -18.18
N ILE A 23 9.18 10.19 -18.11
CA ILE A 23 9.33 9.08 -19.08
C ILE A 23 8.04 8.24 -19.16
N ASN A 24 7.44 7.93 -18.01
CA ASN A 24 6.18 7.19 -17.95
C ASN A 24 5.00 7.94 -18.61
N ILE A 25 5.00 9.28 -18.56
CA ILE A 25 3.95 10.11 -19.16
C ILE A 25 4.16 10.30 -20.66
N VAL A 26 5.40 10.57 -21.10
CA VAL A 26 5.69 10.80 -22.53
C VAL A 26 5.84 9.52 -23.32
N GLY A 27 6.15 8.39 -22.67
CA GLY A 27 6.45 7.12 -23.34
C GLY A 27 7.95 6.94 -23.59
N GLU A 28 8.45 5.71 -23.42
CA GLU A 28 9.87 5.38 -23.62
C GLU A 28 10.33 5.61 -25.08
N GLU A 29 9.41 5.54 -26.04
CA GLU A 29 9.65 5.81 -27.45
C GLU A 29 9.95 7.29 -27.78
N ASN A 30 9.56 8.20 -26.88
CA ASN A 30 9.76 9.64 -27.06
C ASN A 30 11.04 10.16 -26.38
N VAL A 31 11.86 9.24 -25.86
CA VAL A 31 13.11 9.57 -25.17
C VAL A 31 14.27 8.70 -25.67
N CYS A 32 15.50 9.23 -25.58
CA CYS A 32 16.72 8.55 -25.99
C CYS A 32 17.66 8.39 -24.78
N HIS A 33 17.99 7.16 -24.40
CA HIS A 33 19.03 6.90 -23.40
C HIS A 33 20.40 7.08 -24.03
N ILE A 34 21.20 8.03 -23.53
CA ILE A 34 22.53 8.35 -24.08
C ILE A 34 23.64 7.83 -23.17
N GLU A 35 23.46 7.98 -21.86
CA GLU A 35 24.39 7.47 -20.83
C GLU A 35 23.62 6.59 -19.83
N ALA A 36 24.33 6.04 -18.85
CA ALA A 36 23.71 5.13 -17.89
C ALA A 36 22.59 5.82 -17.07
N ASP A 37 22.78 7.08 -16.72
CA ASP A 37 21.94 7.88 -15.82
C ASP A 37 21.26 9.09 -16.52
N THR A 38 21.36 9.17 -17.84
CA THR A 38 20.96 10.35 -18.60
C THR A 38 20.03 10.01 -19.76
N VAL A 39 18.99 10.82 -19.93
CA VAL A 39 18.03 10.73 -21.03
C VAL A 39 17.93 12.06 -21.78
N GLU A 40 17.74 11.98 -23.09
CA GLU A 40 17.46 13.12 -23.95
C GLU A 40 16.08 13.01 -24.60
N PHE A 41 15.42 14.15 -24.82
CA PHE A 41 14.16 14.21 -25.54
C PHE A 41 14.05 15.46 -26.41
N TRP A 42 13.20 15.41 -27.42
CA TRP A 42 12.89 16.54 -28.28
C TRP A 42 11.77 17.38 -27.66
N PRO A 43 11.82 18.74 -27.69
CA PRO A 43 10.79 19.60 -27.11
C PRO A 43 9.35 19.30 -27.54
N GLU A 44 9.15 18.74 -28.73
CA GLU A 44 7.86 18.27 -29.27
C GLU A 44 7.22 17.19 -28.38
N ALA A 45 7.99 16.50 -27.53
CA ALA A 45 7.44 15.61 -26.52
C ALA A 45 6.50 16.33 -25.54
N LEU A 46 6.66 17.65 -25.38
CA LEU A 46 5.81 18.51 -24.54
C LEU A 46 4.50 18.95 -25.23
N ASP A 47 4.31 18.62 -26.52
CA ASP A 47 3.08 18.97 -27.22
C ASP A 47 1.89 18.19 -26.64
N GLY A 48 0.84 18.91 -26.26
CA GLY A 48 -0.35 18.35 -25.60
C GLY A 48 -0.04 17.62 -24.29
N PHE A 49 1.04 17.99 -23.60
CA PHE A 49 1.53 17.29 -22.40
C PHE A 49 0.49 17.22 -21.28
N GLU A 50 -0.36 18.22 -21.10
CA GLU A 50 -1.47 18.19 -20.15
C GLU A 50 -2.42 17.01 -20.41
N ASN A 51 -2.66 16.66 -21.67
CA ASN A 51 -3.48 15.51 -22.02
C ASN A 51 -2.78 14.20 -21.68
N LYS A 52 -1.49 14.09 -22.04
CA LYS A 52 -0.65 12.92 -21.73
C LYS A 52 -0.55 12.70 -20.21
N TYR A 53 -0.36 13.77 -19.45
CA TYR A 53 -0.24 13.77 -17.99
C TYR A 53 -1.46 13.13 -17.33
N PHE A 54 -2.67 13.65 -17.59
CA PHE A 54 -3.88 13.10 -16.99
C PHE A 54 -4.25 11.73 -17.57
N ALA A 55 -4.04 11.50 -18.86
CA ALA A 55 -4.29 10.20 -19.49
C ALA A 55 -3.46 9.09 -18.83
N TYR A 56 -2.18 9.36 -18.53
CA TYR A 56 -1.32 8.42 -17.81
C TYR A 56 -1.93 8.00 -16.48
N PHE A 57 -2.37 8.94 -15.64
CA PHE A 57 -2.94 8.61 -14.34
C PHE A 57 -4.28 7.89 -14.45
N ILE A 58 -5.16 8.34 -15.35
CA ILE A 58 -6.48 7.71 -15.56
C ILE A 58 -6.30 6.27 -16.02
N ASN A 59 -5.41 6.01 -16.99
CA ASN A 59 -5.18 4.67 -17.53
C ASN A 59 -4.44 3.78 -16.53
N THR A 60 -3.39 4.29 -15.88
CA THR A 60 -2.55 3.50 -14.97
C THR A 60 -3.34 3.07 -13.74
N TYR A 61 -4.10 3.99 -13.15
CA TYR A 61 -4.83 3.78 -11.90
C TYR A 61 -6.30 3.46 -12.11
N GLU A 62 -6.74 3.19 -13.34
CA GLU A 62 -8.14 3.04 -13.76
C GLU A 62 -8.98 2.27 -12.75
N LYS A 63 -8.57 1.04 -12.42
CA LYS A 63 -9.28 0.13 -11.52
C LYS A 63 -9.42 0.61 -10.07
N THR A 64 -8.61 1.59 -9.68
CA THR A 64 -8.63 2.19 -8.34
C THR A 64 -9.59 3.38 -8.25
N LEU A 65 -9.95 4.00 -9.39
CA LEU A 65 -10.77 5.19 -9.43
C LEU A 65 -12.24 4.85 -9.16
N SER A 66 -12.95 5.70 -8.42
CA SER A 66 -14.39 5.56 -8.25
C SER A 66 -15.14 5.66 -9.57
N TRP A 67 -14.60 6.39 -10.54
CA TRP A 67 -15.12 6.44 -11.91
C TRP A 67 -15.23 5.04 -12.52
N TYR A 68 -14.15 4.24 -12.48
CA TYR A 68 -14.14 2.89 -13.02
C TYR A 68 -15.12 1.97 -12.29
N LYS A 69 -15.23 2.12 -10.96
CA LYS A 69 -16.19 1.34 -10.16
C LYS A 69 -17.63 1.55 -10.61
N ILE A 70 -17.98 2.74 -11.11
CA ILE A 70 -19.30 3.02 -11.68
C ILE A 70 -19.42 2.37 -13.06
N VAL A 71 -18.51 2.71 -13.99
CA VAL A 71 -18.68 2.29 -15.40
C VAL A 71 -18.49 0.79 -15.62
N ASN A 72 -17.66 0.11 -14.81
CA ASN A 72 -17.42 -1.33 -14.93
C ASN A 72 -18.62 -2.18 -14.49
N PHE A 73 -19.67 -1.59 -13.90
CA PHE A 73 -20.89 -2.33 -13.61
C PHE A 73 -21.76 -2.58 -14.84
N GLN A 74 -21.47 -1.91 -15.97
CA GLN A 74 -22.24 -2.02 -17.21
C GLN A 74 -22.38 -3.47 -17.70
N ASP A 75 -21.28 -4.22 -17.73
CA ASP A 75 -21.28 -5.61 -18.20
C ASP A 75 -22.21 -6.49 -17.35
N ARG A 76 -22.28 -6.21 -16.05
CA ARG A 76 -23.13 -6.95 -15.12
C ARG A 76 -24.61 -6.55 -15.27
N LEU A 77 -24.91 -5.30 -15.58
CA LEU A 77 -26.27 -4.89 -15.94
C LEU A 77 -26.73 -5.64 -17.18
N ASN A 78 -25.93 -5.61 -18.25
CA ASN A 78 -26.23 -6.28 -19.52
C ASN A 78 -26.45 -7.78 -19.32
N THR A 79 -25.59 -8.44 -18.54
CA THR A 79 -25.71 -9.88 -18.25
C THR A 79 -27.07 -10.24 -17.64
N TYR A 80 -27.54 -9.45 -16.66
CA TYR A 80 -28.85 -9.70 -16.03
C TYR A 80 -30.04 -9.33 -16.95
N GLU A 81 -29.87 -8.35 -17.83
CA GLU A 81 -30.93 -8.00 -18.79
C GLU A 81 -31.05 -9.05 -19.90
N GLU A 82 -29.93 -9.53 -20.45
CA GLU A 82 -29.86 -10.57 -21.48
C GLU A 82 -30.42 -11.92 -20.99
N ASN A 83 -30.17 -12.27 -19.72
CA ASN A 83 -30.72 -13.48 -19.10
C ASN A 83 -32.12 -13.29 -18.49
N ASN A 84 -32.81 -12.17 -18.79
CA ASN A 84 -34.13 -11.84 -18.26
C ASN A 84 -34.24 -11.94 -16.72
N PHE A 85 -33.15 -11.68 -16.00
CA PHE A 85 -33.03 -11.76 -14.54
C PHE A 85 -33.27 -13.17 -13.97
N GLU A 86 -33.14 -14.22 -14.76
CA GLU A 86 -33.33 -15.60 -14.32
C GLU A 86 -32.37 -15.96 -13.16
N GLU A 87 -31.11 -15.58 -13.29
CA GLU A 87 -30.06 -15.81 -12.29
C GLU A 87 -29.98 -14.73 -11.19
N PHE A 88 -30.92 -13.80 -11.15
CA PHE A 88 -30.95 -12.75 -10.12
C PHE A 88 -31.50 -13.30 -8.80
N ASP A 89 -30.64 -13.40 -7.78
CA ASP A 89 -30.93 -13.97 -6.46
C ASP A 89 -30.79 -12.93 -5.33
N LEU A 90 -30.97 -13.35 -4.07
CA LEU A 90 -30.85 -12.46 -2.92
C LEU A 90 -29.44 -11.87 -2.79
N LYS A 91 -28.39 -12.64 -3.10
CA LYS A 91 -27.01 -12.15 -3.07
C LYS A 91 -26.75 -11.09 -4.13
N ALA A 92 -27.33 -11.25 -5.32
CA ALA A 92 -27.28 -10.25 -6.38
C ALA A 92 -27.98 -8.95 -5.94
N LEU A 93 -29.12 -9.06 -5.24
CA LEU A 93 -29.83 -7.91 -4.67
C LEU A 93 -29.01 -7.19 -3.59
N GLU A 94 -28.45 -7.94 -2.63
CA GLU A 94 -27.58 -7.39 -1.58
C GLU A 94 -26.37 -6.66 -2.20
N PHE A 95 -25.74 -7.27 -3.21
CA PHE A 95 -24.66 -6.65 -3.96
C PHE A 95 -25.10 -5.36 -4.67
N LEU A 96 -26.25 -5.38 -5.35
CA LEU A 96 -26.81 -4.22 -6.04
C LEU A 96 -27.07 -3.08 -5.05
N ASN A 97 -27.60 -3.36 -3.87
CA ASN A 97 -27.84 -2.37 -2.83
C ASN A 97 -26.54 -1.74 -2.32
N VAL A 98 -25.48 -2.52 -2.14
CA VAL A 98 -24.15 -2.00 -1.83
C VAL A 98 -23.65 -1.10 -2.96
N TYR A 99 -23.79 -1.54 -4.21
CA TYR A 99 -23.40 -0.76 -5.39
C TYR A 99 -24.16 0.57 -5.49
N ILE A 100 -25.49 0.57 -5.30
CA ILE A 100 -26.32 1.78 -5.27
C ILE A 100 -25.83 2.77 -4.22
N LYS A 101 -25.53 2.30 -2.99
CA LYS A 101 -24.98 3.14 -1.92
C LYS A 101 -23.65 3.78 -2.31
N ASP A 102 -22.78 3.00 -2.95
CA ASP A 102 -21.47 3.44 -3.42
C ASP A 102 -21.58 4.50 -4.53
N VAL A 103 -22.37 4.24 -5.58
CA VAL A 103 -22.64 5.18 -6.68
C VAL A 103 -23.18 6.49 -6.13
N LYS A 104 -24.18 6.40 -5.23
CA LYS A 104 -24.80 7.55 -4.57
C LYS A 104 -23.77 8.40 -3.80
N ARG A 105 -22.84 7.75 -3.10
CA ARG A 105 -21.74 8.44 -2.41
C ARG A 105 -20.81 9.14 -3.41
N TYR A 106 -20.44 8.47 -4.51
CA TYR A 106 -19.49 9.01 -5.49
C TYR A 106 -20.04 10.24 -6.22
N ILE A 107 -21.26 10.17 -6.77
CA ILE A 107 -21.86 11.28 -7.53
C ILE A 107 -22.13 12.53 -6.66
N LYS A 108 -22.24 12.35 -5.34
CA LYS A 108 -22.36 13.47 -4.38
C LYS A 108 -21.04 14.14 -4.02
N SER A 109 -19.92 13.50 -4.30
CA SER A 109 -18.62 13.98 -3.83
C SER A 109 -18.28 15.33 -4.47
N ASN A 110 -17.59 16.18 -3.71
CA ASN A 110 -17.16 17.50 -4.20
C ASN A 110 -16.27 17.38 -5.45
N SER A 111 -15.48 16.29 -5.52
CA SER A 111 -14.68 15.94 -6.69
C SER A 111 -15.51 15.78 -7.96
N TYR A 112 -16.67 15.10 -7.88
CA TYR A 112 -17.55 14.88 -9.03
C TYR A 112 -18.34 16.14 -9.38
N LYS A 113 -18.89 16.83 -8.37
CA LYS A 113 -19.63 18.08 -8.59
C LYS A 113 -18.81 19.12 -9.34
N ALA A 114 -17.53 19.27 -8.99
CA ALA A 114 -16.63 20.18 -9.68
C ALA A 114 -16.31 19.79 -11.13
N ALA A 115 -16.57 18.53 -11.53
CA ALA A 115 -16.38 18.06 -12.90
C ALA A 115 -17.64 18.28 -13.77
N TYR A 116 -18.84 18.30 -13.17
CA TYR A 116 -20.09 18.40 -13.92
C TYR A 116 -20.22 19.69 -14.72
N GLU A 117 -19.69 20.80 -14.19
CA GLU A 117 -19.66 22.09 -14.89
C GLU A 117 -18.78 22.09 -16.17
N LEU A 118 -17.96 21.06 -16.36
CA LEU A 118 -17.04 20.92 -17.49
C LEU A 118 -17.51 19.87 -18.51
N ILE A 119 -18.64 19.19 -18.24
CA ILE A 119 -19.19 18.13 -19.09
C ILE A 119 -20.43 18.68 -19.76
N ASP A 120 -20.43 18.75 -21.08
CA ASP A 120 -21.58 19.20 -21.85
C ASP A 120 -22.62 18.08 -21.94
N SER A 121 -23.57 18.11 -21.00
CA SER A 121 -24.63 17.10 -20.93
C SER A 121 -25.88 17.67 -20.25
N GLU A 122 -27.04 17.38 -20.83
CA GLU A 122 -28.36 17.73 -20.27
C GLU A 122 -28.73 16.90 -19.03
N VAL A 123 -27.96 15.85 -18.73
CA VAL A 123 -28.23 14.93 -17.62
C VAL A 123 -27.82 15.54 -16.28
N GLU A 124 -28.80 15.87 -15.45
CA GLU A 124 -28.55 16.36 -14.10
C GLU A 124 -28.34 15.20 -13.11
N LEU A 125 -27.09 14.73 -12.97
CA LEU A 125 -26.74 13.59 -12.10
C LEU A 125 -27.19 13.74 -10.63
N LEU A 126 -27.21 14.97 -10.12
CA LEU A 126 -27.65 15.25 -8.74
C LEU A 126 -29.15 15.00 -8.54
N SER A 127 -29.96 15.05 -9.60
CA SER A 127 -31.38 14.70 -9.53
C SER A 127 -31.61 13.20 -9.35
N PHE A 128 -30.76 12.37 -9.97
CA PHE A 128 -30.84 10.89 -9.90
C PHE A 128 -30.46 10.35 -8.53
N GLU A 129 -29.64 11.09 -7.79
CA GLU A 129 -29.25 10.74 -6.43
C GLU A 129 -30.44 10.47 -5.50
N LYS A 130 -31.47 11.34 -5.56
CA LYS A 130 -32.67 11.20 -4.73
C LYS A 130 -33.49 9.98 -5.13
N GLN A 131 -33.41 9.59 -6.40
CA GLN A 131 -34.13 8.46 -6.99
C GLN A 131 -33.39 7.13 -6.79
N LEU A 132 -32.07 7.15 -6.60
CA LEU A 132 -31.26 6.00 -6.22
C LEU A 132 -31.53 5.63 -4.75
N ILE A 133 -32.57 4.82 -4.56
CA ILE A 133 -32.98 4.24 -3.28
C ILE A 133 -32.77 2.73 -3.36
N THR A 134 -32.18 2.17 -2.31
CA THR A 134 -31.99 0.73 -2.15
C THR A 134 -33.32 0.00 -2.10
N ILE A 135 -33.35 -1.19 -2.67
CA ILE A 135 -34.53 -2.05 -2.67
C ILE A 135 -34.58 -2.82 -1.34
N LYS A 136 -35.78 -3.04 -0.80
CA LYS A 136 -35.94 -3.73 0.48
C LYS A 136 -35.48 -5.18 0.36
N GLU A 137 -34.59 -5.60 1.25
CA GLU A 137 -34.04 -6.97 1.27
C GLU A 137 -34.99 -7.93 2.00
N PRO A 138 -35.38 -9.06 1.37
CA PRO A 138 -36.05 -10.17 2.05
C PRO A 138 -35.16 -10.81 3.13
N LYS A 139 -35.78 -11.46 4.13
CA LYS A 139 -35.04 -12.08 5.24
C LYS A 139 -34.16 -13.27 4.82
N ASN A 140 -34.55 -13.98 3.77
CA ASN A 140 -33.87 -15.18 3.29
C ASN A 140 -34.24 -15.45 1.82
N GLN A 141 -33.54 -16.39 1.18
CA GLN A 141 -33.74 -16.74 -0.23
C GLN A 141 -35.18 -17.23 -0.52
N GLN A 142 -35.78 -18.01 0.39
CA GLN A 142 -37.14 -18.53 0.21
C GLN A 142 -38.18 -17.40 0.10
N ARG A 143 -38.04 -16.34 0.90
CA ARG A 143 -38.90 -15.16 0.82
C ARG A 143 -38.61 -14.34 -0.44
N PHE A 144 -37.34 -14.24 -0.83
CA PHE A 144 -36.98 -13.62 -2.09
C PHE A 144 -37.63 -14.30 -3.29
N ASP A 145 -37.65 -15.64 -3.34
CA ASP A 145 -38.21 -16.39 -4.47
C ASP A 145 -39.72 -16.17 -4.61
N VAL A 146 -40.45 -15.99 -3.49
CA VAL A 146 -41.87 -15.64 -3.48
C VAL A 146 -42.12 -14.24 -4.06
N ASP A 147 -41.29 -13.27 -3.67
CA ASP A 147 -41.45 -11.86 -4.05
C ASP A 147 -40.65 -11.49 -5.32
N LYS A 148 -40.02 -12.46 -5.98
CA LYS A 148 -39.00 -12.24 -7.03
C LYS A 148 -39.50 -11.36 -8.16
N SER A 149 -40.74 -11.57 -8.62
CA SER A 149 -41.33 -10.80 -9.73
C SER A 149 -41.46 -9.30 -9.41
N GLU A 150 -41.92 -8.97 -8.20
CA GLU A 150 -42.04 -7.58 -7.72
C GLU A 150 -40.65 -6.94 -7.54
N ILE A 151 -39.74 -7.67 -6.90
CA ILE A 151 -38.36 -7.22 -6.69
C ILE A 151 -37.67 -6.94 -8.03
N VAL A 152 -37.76 -7.86 -9.00
CA VAL A 152 -37.15 -7.69 -10.32
C VAL A 152 -37.74 -6.48 -11.06
N ASN A 153 -39.03 -6.19 -10.91
CA ASN A 153 -39.62 -4.97 -11.47
C ASN A 153 -39.05 -3.69 -10.83
N GLU A 154 -38.73 -3.71 -9.53
CA GLU A 154 -37.99 -2.61 -8.90
C GLU A 154 -36.55 -2.51 -9.42
N VAL A 155 -35.86 -3.65 -9.55
CA VAL A 155 -34.50 -3.74 -10.07
C VAL A 155 -34.41 -3.15 -11.48
N LYS A 156 -35.32 -3.51 -12.38
CA LYS A 156 -35.39 -2.95 -13.75
C LYS A 156 -35.49 -1.43 -13.74
N ARG A 157 -36.32 -0.85 -12.87
CA ARG A 157 -36.43 0.62 -12.70
C ARG A 157 -35.11 1.24 -12.22
N ARG A 158 -34.38 0.56 -11.33
CA ARG A 158 -33.05 1.02 -10.86
C ARG A 158 -31.98 0.88 -11.93
N PHE A 159 -32.03 -0.17 -12.74
CA PHE A 159 -31.10 -0.41 -13.84
C PHE A 159 -31.15 0.72 -14.86
N LEU A 160 -32.34 1.17 -15.26
CA LEU A 160 -32.50 2.31 -16.17
C LEU A 160 -31.79 3.58 -15.66
N LEU A 161 -31.94 3.91 -14.38
CA LEU A 161 -31.26 5.05 -13.76
C LEU A 161 -29.74 4.84 -13.70
N LEU A 162 -29.30 3.64 -13.31
CA LEU A 162 -27.88 3.30 -13.25
C LEU A 162 -27.22 3.39 -14.62
N GLN A 163 -27.92 2.97 -15.68
CA GLN A 163 -27.40 3.03 -17.04
C GLN A 163 -27.24 4.46 -17.55
N GLN A 164 -28.17 5.36 -17.22
CA GLN A 164 -28.00 6.79 -17.53
C GLN A 164 -26.77 7.38 -16.81
N ILE A 165 -26.56 7.02 -15.54
CA ILE A 165 -25.38 7.44 -14.76
C ILE A 165 -24.09 6.88 -15.36
N ILE A 166 -24.10 5.60 -15.73
CA ILE A 166 -22.95 4.93 -16.35
C ILE A 166 -22.62 5.57 -17.69
N ASN A 167 -23.61 5.79 -18.56
CA ASN A 167 -23.42 6.42 -19.87
C ASN A 167 -22.84 7.83 -19.72
N TYR A 168 -23.35 8.63 -18.78
CA TYR A 168 -22.78 9.93 -18.47
C TYR A 168 -21.31 9.82 -18.07
N CYS A 169 -21.00 8.94 -17.12
CA CYS A 169 -19.64 8.77 -16.63
C CYS A 169 -18.71 8.21 -17.72
N ALA A 170 -19.19 7.30 -18.56
CA ALA A 170 -18.43 6.63 -19.61
C ALA A 170 -18.21 7.50 -20.86
N SER A 171 -18.94 8.62 -20.99
CA SER A 171 -18.71 9.60 -22.05
C SER A 171 -17.25 10.08 -22.09
N SER A 172 -16.81 10.58 -23.24
CA SER A 172 -15.44 11.08 -23.41
C SER A 172 -15.08 12.15 -22.38
N GLU A 173 -15.99 13.11 -22.15
CA GLU A 173 -15.82 14.17 -21.15
C GLU A 173 -15.99 13.66 -19.72
N GLY A 174 -16.93 12.75 -19.47
CA GLY A 174 -17.12 12.10 -18.18
C GLY A 174 -15.83 11.41 -17.72
N ARG A 175 -15.24 10.58 -18.58
CA ARG A 175 -13.95 9.93 -18.33
C ARG A 175 -12.84 10.95 -18.13
N ARG A 176 -12.78 11.98 -18.99
CA ARG A 176 -11.75 13.03 -18.94
C ARG A 176 -11.78 13.78 -17.62
N TYR A 177 -12.90 14.41 -17.26
CA TYR A 177 -12.96 15.32 -16.11
C TYR A 177 -13.17 14.58 -14.77
N ILE A 178 -14.07 13.58 -14.71
CA ILE A 178 -14.29 12.82 -13.47
C ILE A 178 -13.05 11.97 -13.16
N GLY A 179 -12.51 11.28 -14.17
CA GLY A 179 -11.30 10.48 -14.03
C GLY A 179 -10.11 11.33 -13.56
N ALA A 180 -9.90 12.50 -14.16
CA ALA A 180 -8.84 13.41 -13.74
C ALA A 180 -9.03 13.93 -12.31
N LYS A 181 -10.25 14.33 -11.90
CA LYS A 181 -10.51 14.72 -10.51
C LYS A 181 -10.24 13.57 -9.53
N ASN A 182 -10.60 12.33 -9.87
CA ASN A 182 -10.27 11.16 -9.04
C ASN A 182 -8.75 10.98 -8.93
N ALA A 183 -8.02 11.08 -10.04
CA ALA A 183 -6.57 10.97 -10.06
C ALA A 183 -5.87 12.06 -9.22
N ILE A 184 -6.41 13.30 -9.27
CA ILE A 184 -5.87 14.43 -8.50
C ILE A 184 -5.86 14.12 -7.00
N TYR A 185 -7.01 13.72 -6.45
CA TYR A 185 -7.17 13.54 -5.01
C TYR A 185 -6.66 12.20 -4.47
N ASN A 186 -6.54 11.19 -5.32
CA ASN A 186 -6.08 9.87 -4.89
C ASN A 186 -4.57 9.68 -5.06
N ILE A 187 -3.96 10.35 -6.05
CA ILE A 187 -2.59 10.07 -6.49
C ILE A 187 -1.74 11.33 -6.53
N ILE A 188 -2.14 12.34 -7.31
CA ILE A 188 -1.27 13.49 -7.62
C ILE A 188 -0.99 14.33 -6.36
N ASN A 189 -2.01 14.61 -5.56
CA ASN A 189 -1.91 15.41 -4.34
C ASN A 189 -0.95 14.84 -3.28
N ASN A 190 -0.57 13.55 -3.37
CA ASN A 190 0.41 12.95 -2.47
C ASN A 190 1.84 13.45 -2.76
N ALA A 191 2.11 13.90 -3.98
CA ALA A 191 3.44 14.34 -4.40
C ALA A 191 3.64 15.87 -4.27
N TRP A 192 2.63 16.65 -4.65
CA TRP A 192 2.73 18.11 -4.65
C TRP A 192 1.36 18.77 -4.47
N ASN A 193 1.34 20.02 -3.99
CA ASN A 193 0.12 20.74 -3.64
C ASN A 193 0.32 22.27 -3.72
N GLY A 194 -0.77 23.05 -3.56
CA GLY A 194 -0.73 24.51 -3.39
C GLY A 194 -0.49 25.33 -4.66
N VAL A 195 -0.42 24.68 -5.84
CA VAL A 195 -0.18 25.32 -7.13
C VAL A 195 -1.12 24.77 -8.21
N SER A 196 -1.28 25.51 -9.31
CA SER A 196 -2.18 25.15 -10.42
C SER A 196 -3.58 24.70 -9.92
N PHE A 197 -4.11 23.59 -10.43
CA PHE A 197 -5.43 23.05 -10.05
C PHE A 197 -5.52 22.59 -8.58
N LEU A 198 -4.40 22.53 -7.85
CA LEU A 198 -4.34 22.26 -6.41
C LEU A 198 -4.20 23.55 -5.58
N ASN A 199 -4.11 24.71 -6.22
CA ASN A 199 -4.27 25.99 -5.55
C ASN A 199 -5.76 26.25 -5.31
N SER A 200 -6.17 26.35 -4.05
CA SER A 200 -7.56 26.65 -3.67
C SER A 200 -8.05 28.02 -4.16
N GLN A 201 -7.14 28.91 -4.57
CA GLN A 201 -7.45 30.24 -5.08
C GLN A 201 -7.45 30.32 -6.62
N THR A 202 -7.21 29.20 -7.33
CA THR A 202 -7.25 29.21 -8.79
C THR A 202 -8.64 29.60 -9.31
N LYS A 203 -8.68 30.47 -10.32
CA LYS A 203 -9.92 30.86 -11.01
C LYS A 203 -10.20 29.98 -12.23
N GLU A 204 -9.19 29.28 -12.72
CA GLU A 204 -9.33 28.38 -13.85
C GLU A 204 -10.00 27.08 -13.39
N LYS A 205 -11.21 26.83 -13.90
CA LYS A 205 -11.98 25.63 -13.53
C LYS A 205 -11.51 24.40 -14.31
N ASN A 206 -11.05 24.60 -15.54
CA ASN A 206 -10.56 23.52 -16.38
C ASN A 206 -9.15 23.12 -15.95
N ILE A 207 -9.06 22.00 -15.24
CA ILE A 207 -7.80 21.45 -14.70
C ILE A 207 -6.73 21.17 -15.77
N TYR A 208 -7.12 20.91 -17.03
CA TYR A 208 -6.16 20.72 -18.12
C TYR A 208 -5.56 22.05 -18.55
N SER A 209 -6.41 23.07 -18.71
CA SER A 209 -5.97 24.43 -19.04
C SER A 209 -5.12 25.04 -17.93
N ASP A 210 -5.50 24.83 -16.66
CA ASP A 210 -4.73 25.30 -15.50
C ASP A 210 -3.32 24.66 -15.49
N TYR A 211 -3.25 23.32 -15.60
CA TYR A 211 -1.96 22.62 -15.62
C TYR A 211 -1.09 23.03 -16.81
N LYS A 212 -1.69 23.16 -18.01
CA LYS A 212 -1.00 23.60 -19.22
C LYS A 212 -0.41 25.00 -19.03
N SER A 213 -1.22 25.96 -18.62
CA SER A 213 -0.80 27.35 -18.40
C SER A 213 0.30 27.45 -17.35
N TYR A 214 0.12 26.78 -16.21
CA TYR A 214 1.03 26.90 -15.08
C TYR A 214 2.39 26.20 -15.30
N PHE A 215 2.38 24.97 -15.82
CA PHE A 215 3.60 24.17 -15.96
C PHE A 215 4.13 24.11 -17.40
N VAL A 216 3.28 23.74 -18.37
CA VAL A 216 3.71 23.42 -19.73
C VAL A 216 4.10 24.69 -20.49
N ASP A 217 3.20 25.68 -20.56
CA ASP A 217 3.43 26.93 -21.30
C ASP A 217 4.60 27.72 -20.69
N THR A 218 4.72 27.73 -19.36
CA THR A 218 5.86 28.35 -18.66
C THR A 218 7.18 27.66 -19.02
N ALA A 219 7.22 26.32 -19.11
CA ALA A 219 8.41 25.57 -19.50
C ALA A 219 8.78 25.80 -20.97
N THR A 220 7.79 25.73 -21.87
CA THR A 220 7.98 25.96 -23.32
C THR A 220 8.45 27.39 -23.60
N GLY A 221 7.85 28.39 -22.95
CA GLY A 221 8.28 29.79 -23.05
C GLY A 221 9.70 30.01 -22.54
N TYR A 222 10.09 29.34 -21.44
CA TYR A 222 11.47 29.36 -20.96
C TYR A 222 12.46 28.73 -21.95
N LEU A 223 12.12 27.59 -22.56
CA LEU A 223 12.96 26.94 -23.56
C LEU A 223 13.22 27.84 -24.76
N GLN A 224 12.21 28.57 -25.22
CA GLN A 224 12.28 29.48 -26.37
C GLN A 224 12.94 30.83 -26.05
N SER A 225 13.10 31.18 -24.78
CA SER A 225 13.64 32.49 -24.37
C SER A 225 15.16 32.62 -24.56
N GLU A 226 15.61 33.84 -24.87
CA GLU A 226 17.03 34.22 -24.83
C GLU A 226 17.52 34.39 -23.39
N LYS A 227 18.56 33.64 -23.02
CA LYS A 227 19.02 33.51 -21.63
C LYS A 227 20.27 34.34 -21.31
N GLY A 228 20.82 35.08 -22.28
CA GLY A 228 22.09 35.81 -22.11
C GLY A 228 22.12 36.90 -21.02
N LYS A 229 20.96 37.36 -20.54
CA LYS A 229 20.83 38.34 -19.45
C LYS A 229 20.40 37.73 -18.11
N TYR A 230 20.28 36.40 -18.04
CA TYR A 230 19.83 35.71 -16.84
C TYR A 230 20.96 35.71 -15.81
N LYS A 231 20.63 35.97 -14.54
CA LYS A 231 21.60 36.29 -13.49
C LYS A 231 21.81 35.17 -12.47
N TYR A 232 20.93 34.18 -12.48
CA TYR A 232 20.91 33.10 -11.51
C TYR A 232 20.92 31.76 -12.24
N ASN A 233 21.13 30.68 -11.50
CA ASN A 233 21.19 29.34 -12.05
C ASN A 233 20.16 28.44 -11.35
N CYS A 234 19.60 27.49 -12.11
CA CYS A 234 18.72 26.46 -11.60
C CYS A 234 19.49 25.53 -10.65
N PHE A 235 18.97 25.31 -9.44
CA PHE A 235 19.55 24.42 -8.45
C PHE A 235 19.73 22.96 -8.93
N VAL A 236 18.88 22.51 -9.87
CA VAL A 236 18.87 21.10 -10.33
C VAL A 236 19.75 20.88 -11.57
N CYS A 237 19.66 21.76 -12.56
CA CYS A 237 20.29 21.54 -13.87
C CYS A 237 21.32 22.61 -14.24
N ASP A 238 21.59 23.55 -13.33
CA ASP A 238 22.50 24.68 -13.51
C ASP A 238 22.18 25.62 -14.68
N ALA A 239 21.04 25.40 -15.37
CA ALA A 239 20.62 26.25 -16.47
C ALA A 239 20.29 27.67 -15.98
N PRO A 240 20.60 28.73 -16.76
CA PRO A 240 20.33 30.10 -16.34
C PRO A 240 18.84 30.36 -16.09
N ILE A 241 18.51 31.14 -15.07
CA ILE A 241 17.16 31.60 -14.72
C ILE A 241 17.10 33.11 -14.48
N LYS A 242 15.96 33.71 -14.78
CA LYS A 242 15.76 35.17 -14.74
C LYS A 242 15.69 35.71 -13.31
N ASP A 243 14.98 35.01 -12.44
CA ASP A 243 14.71 35.38 -11.05
C ASP A 243 14.60 34.14 -10.17
N MET A 244 14.56 34.37 -8.85
CA MET A 244 14.54 33.35 -7.80
C MET A 244 13.11 33.03 -7.32
N SER A 245 12.08 33.23 -8.15
CA SER A 245 10.67 33.07 -7.73
C SER A 245 10.17 31.62 -7.74
N ASN A 246 10.82 30.73 -8.48
CA ASN A 246 10.42 29.33 -8.61
C ASN A 246 11.16 28.45 -7.60
N ASP A 247 10.60 28.32 -6.40
CA ASP A 247 11.12 27.42 -5.36
C ASP A 247 10.46 26.02 -5.41
N LEU A 248 10.83 25.17 -4.43
CA LEU A 248 10.32 23.81 -4.25
C LEU A 248 9.14 23.73 -3.25
N SER A 249 8.55 24.84 -2.82
CA SER A 249 7.52 24.88 -1.76
C SER A 249 6.27 24.09 -2.12
N PHE A 250 6.02 23.87 -3.41
CA PHE A 250 4.87 23.11 -3.90
C PHE A 250 5.04 21.60 -3.74
N LEU A 251 6.26 21.09 -3.55
CA LEU A 251 6.51 19.67 -3.32
C LEU A 251 6.22 19.31 -1.85
N ASN A 252 5.41 18.27 -1.66
CA ASN A 252 5.05 17.84 -0.32
C ASN A 252 6.28 17.37 0.47
N ALA A 253 6.32 17.71 1.76
CA ALA A 253 7.37 17.29 2.70
C ALA A 253 8.82 17.56 2.24
N THR A 254 9.01 18.53 1.33
CA THR A 254 10.32 18.89 0.76
C THR A 254 10.59 20.38 0.92
N GLY A 255 9.77 21.22 0.28
CA GLY A 255 9.92 22.66 0.38
C GLY A 255 9.26 23.25 1.64
N PHE A 256 9.51 24.53 1.86
CA PHE A 256 8.88 25.33 2.91
C PHE A 256 8.36 26.63 2.30
N ASP A 257 7.45 27.31 3.00
CA ASP A 257 6.95 28.63 2.59
C ASP A 257 8.07 29.66 2.70
N VAL A 258 8.78 29.91 1.60
CA VAL A 258 9.96 30.79 1.56
C VAL A 258 9.59 32.22 1.98
N ALA A 259 8.39 32.68 1.60
CA ALA A 259 7.93 34.04 1.90
C ALA A 259 7.67 34.26 3.39
N ARG A 260 7.19 33.24 4.11
CA ARG A 260 6.81 33.35 5.54
C ARG A 260 7.81 32.71 6.50
N LYS A 261 8.68 31.82 6.03
CA LYS A 261 9.54 30.95 6.88
C LYS A 261 11.01 31.00 6.48
N SER A 262 11.55 32.20 6.22
CA SER A 262 12.96 32.40 5.85
C SER A 262 13.97 31.82 6.85
N SER A 263 13.59 31.62 8.11
CA SER A 263 14.43 31.01 9.16
C SER A 263 14.86 29.56 8.89
N HIS A 264 14.25 28.88 7.92
CA HIS A 264 14.60 27.51 7.55
C HIS A 264 15.84 27.45 6.64
N VAL A 265 16.34 28.60 6.18
CA VAL A 265 17.49 28.69 5.27
C VAL A 265 18.66 29.39 5.95
N TRP A 266 19.86 28.94 5.60
CA TRP A 266 21.10 29.60 6.01
C TRP A 266 21.06 31.09 5.63
N ASN A 267 21.41 31.96 6.59
CA ASN A 267 21.41 33.41 6.42
C ASN A 267 20.09 34.02 5.93
N PHE A 268 18.95 33.32 6.09
CA PHE A 268 17.62 33.77 5.65
C PHE A 268 17.51 34.07 4.15
N GLN A 269 18.44 33.55 3.32
CA GLN A 269 18.48 33.76 1.88
C GLN A 269 18.24 32.43 1.15
N ASN A 270 17.11 32.31 0.47
CA ASN A 270 16.81 31.11 -0.32
C ASN A 270 17.56 31.12 -1.65
N ASP A 271 18.49 30.18 -1.79
CA ASP A 271 19.22 29.88 -3.02
C ASP A 271 18.66 28.63 -3.75
N ILE A 272 17.69 27.94 -3.14
CA ILE A 272 17.05 26.74 -3.72
C ILE A 272 15.90 27.17 -4.64
N THR A 273 16.22 27.40 -5.92
CA THR A 273 15.26 27.74 -6.96
C THR A 273 15.53 26.99 -8.25
N ILE A 274 14.48 26.78 -9.04
CA ILE A 274 14.51 25.90 -10.20
C ILE A 274 14.00 26.60 -11.46
N CYS A 275 14.51 26.19 -12.63
CA CYS A 275 13.99 26.67 -13.89
C CYS A 275 12.58 26.12 -14.16
N PRO A 276 11.77 26.79 -15.00
CA PRO A 276 10.44 26.33 -15.37
C PRO A 276 10.38 24.91 -15.94
N LEU A 277 11.41 24.49 -16.68
CA LEU A 277 11.51 23.11 -17.18
C LEU A 277 11.62 22.11 -16.02
N CYS A 278 12.55 22.32 -15.08
CA CYS A 278 12.70 21.45 -13.91
C CYS A 278 11.41 21.43 -13.07
N LYS A 279 10.68 22.55 -12.98
CA LYS A 279 9.39 22.63 -12.29
C LYS A 279 8.32 21.75 -12.95
N LEU A 280 8.26 21.76 -14.29
CA LEU A 280 7.40 20.84 -15.05
C LEU A 280 7.78 19.37 -14.79
N ILE A 281 9.08 19.03 -14.86
CA ILE A 281 9.55 17.66 -14.58
C ILE A 281 9.21 17.24 -13.14
N TYR A 282 9.42 18.11 -12.15
CA TYR A 282 9.03 17.82 -10.77
C TYR A 282 7.54 17.56 -10.59
N SER A 283 6.68 18.23 -11.36
CA SER A 283 5.24 17.95 -11.33
C SER A 283 4.89 16.53 -11.78
N CYS A 284 5.81 15.82 -12.45
CA CYS A 284 5.70 14.41 -12.83
C CYS A 284 6.08 13.42 -11.72
N LEU A 285 6.53 13.90 -10.54
CA LEU A 285 6.82 13.07 -9.37
C LEU A 285 5.75 11.97 -9.08
N PRO A 286 4.44 12.26 -9.13
CA PRO A 286 3.44 11.24 -8.83
C PRO A 286 3.37 10.11 -9.86
N ALA A 287 3.95 10.29 -11.05
CA ALA A 287 4.03 9.25 -12.07
C ALA A 287 5.25 8.34 -11.91
N GLY A 288 6.26 8.75 -11.12
CA GLY A 288 7.44 7.93 -10.80
C GLY A 288 7.29 7.11 -9.52
N ILE A 289 6.46 7.56 -8.59
CA ILE A 289 6.13 6.85 -7.35
C ILE A 289 4.83 6.08 -7.54
N ILE A 290 4.78 4.82 -7.10
CA ILE A 290 3.52 4.06 -7.07
C ILE A 290 2.81 4.30 -5.74
N TYR A 291 1.59 4.83 -5.80
CA TYR A 291 0.75 5.10 -4.63
C TYR A 291 -0.39 4.09 -4.50
N THR A 292 -0.69 3.71 -3.25
CA THR A 292 -1.87 2.96 -2.86
C THR A 292 -2.45 3.59 -1.60
N TYR A 293 -3.59 4.25 -1.71
CA TYR A 293 -4.20 4.97 -0.59
C TYR A 293 -3.19 5.95 0.06
N ASN A 294 -2.95 5.83 1.37
CA ASN A 294 -2.02 6.67 2.15
C ASN A 294 -0.58 6.13 2.15
N ARG A 295 -0.24 5.23 1.23
CA ARG A 295 1.09 4.63 1.13
C ARG A 295 1.65 4.73 -0.28
N GLY A 296 2.97 4.74 -0.42
CA GLY A 296 3.63 4.67 -1.71
C GLY A 296 5.05 4.11 -1.62
N ILE A 297 5.58 3.66 -2.75
CA ILE A 297 6.95 3.15 -2.84
C ILE A 297 7.64 3.60 -4.12
N TYR A 298 8.93 3.85 -4.00
CA TYR A 298 9.82 4.13 -5.11
C TYR A 298 11.21 3.53 -4.84
N ILE A 299 11.80 2.91 -5.87
CA ILE A 299 13.14 2.33 -5.81
C ILE A 299 14.09 3.29 -6.54
N ASN A 300 14.94 3.96 -5.77
CA ASN A 300 15.89 4.94 -6.28
C ASN A 300 17.18 4.26 -6.77
N GLN A 301 17.09 3.59 -7.92
CA GLN A 301 18.27 3.07 -8.63
C GLN A 301 18.91 4.20 -9.44
N THR A 302 20.11 4.63 -9.03
CA THR A 302 20.78 5.82 -9.60
C THR A 302 21.81 5.49 -10.67
N ILE A 303 22.25 4.23 -10.77
CA ILE A 303 23.35 3.84 -11.69
C ILE A 303 22.85 3.75 -13.12
N LYS A 304 21.67 3.13 -13.32
CA LYS A 304 21.10 2.87 -14.65
C LYS A 304 19.64 3.29 -14.68
N LEU A 305 19.36 4.41 -15.33
CA LEU A 305 18.01 4.96 -15.49
C LEU A 305 17.05 3.94 -16.12
N LYS A 306 17.50 3.20 -17.13
CA LYS A 306 16.69 2.15 -17.76
C LYS A 306 16.29 1.05 -16.78
N ASP A 307 17.19 0.66 -15.88
CA ASP A 307 16.89 -0.31 -14.83
C ASP A 307 15.94 0.28 -13.79
N ALA A 308 16.11 1.56 -13.44
CA ALA A 308 15.21 2.28 -12.54
C ALA A 308 13.77 2.34 -13.08
N VAL A 309 13.59 2.69 -14.36
CA VAL A 309 12.29 2.69 -15.04
C VAL A 309 11.70 1.27 -15.02
N ARG A 310 12.48 0.26 -15.45
CA ARG A 310 12.04 -1.14 -15.51
C ARG A 310 11.57 -1.67 -14.15
N ILE A 311 12.37 -1.47 -13.10
CA ILE A 311 12.06 -2.01 -11.76
C ILE A 311 10.82 -1.34 -11.18
N ASN A 312 10.73 -0.01 -11.23
CA ASN A 312 9.56 0.70 -10.72
C ASN A 312 8.29 0.37 -11.51
N ASN A 313 8.36 0.22 -12.84
CA ASN A 313 7.24 -0.21 -13.66
C ASN A 313 6.81 -1.67 -13.36
N LYS A 314 7.77 -2.55 -13.09
CA LYS A 314 7.48 -3.94 -12.67
C LYS A 314 6.76 -3.98 -11.32
N ILE A 315 7.21 -3.20 -10.32
CA ILE A 315 6.55 -3.09 -9.01
C ILE A 315 5.13 -2.51 -9.18
N LYS A 316 5.00 -1.41 -9.93
CA LYS A 316 3.72 -0.77 -10.27
C LYS A 316 2.72 -1.78 -10.84
N SER A 317 3.14 -2.57 -11.83
CA SER A 317 2.27 -3.58 -12.44
C SER A 317 1.77 -4.63 -11.43
N ARG A 318 2.59 -5.05 -10.45
CA ARG A 318 2.20 -6.05 -9.44
C ARG A 318 1.25 -5.52 -8.40
N ILE A 319 1.45 -4.26 -8.01
CA ILE A 319 0.57 -3.57 -7.06
C ILE A 319 -0.82 -3.39 -7.67
N LEU A 320 -0.89 -3.00 -8.95
CA LEU A 320 -2.14 -2.66 -9.63
C LEU A 320 -2.86 -3.86 -10.25
N ARG A 321 -2.18 -5.00 -10.53
CA ARG A 321 -2.77 -6.21 -11.16
C ARG A 321 -3.47 -7.19 -10.19
N SER A 322 -3.84 -6.79 -8.97
CA SER A 322 -4.59 -7.69 -8.07
C SER A 322 -6.00 -7.97 -8.58
N GLN A 323 -6.30 -9.24 -8.93
CA GLN A 323 -7.61 -9.69 -9.45
C GLN A 323 -8.76 -9.60 -8.44
N ASP A 324 -8.47 -9.55 -7.14
CA ASP A 324 -9.48 -9.71 -6.08
C ASP A 324 -10.00 -8.37 -5.51
N GLY A 325 -9.70 -7.23 -6.16
CA GLY A 325 -10.02 -5.89 -5.63
C GLY A 325 -9.27 -5.49 -4.34
N SER A 326 -8.46 -6.39 -3.77
CA SER A 326 -7.53 -6.09 -2.67
C SER A 326 -6.14 -5.79 -3.24
N MET A 327 -5.69 -4.55 -3.08
CA MET A 327 -4.31 -4.18 -3.45
C MET A 327 -3.34 -5.07 -2.69
N ARG A 328 -2.35 -5.65 -3.39
CA ARG A 328 -1.29 -6.41 -2.73
C ARG A 328 -0.53 -5.47 -1.78
N PRO A 329 -0.07 -5.94 -0.62
CA PRO A 329 0.78 -5.14 0.24
C PRO A 329 1.96 -4.58 -0.56
N ILE A 330 2.26 -3.29 -0.39
CA ILE A 330 3.34 -2.59 -1.13
C ILE A 330 4.65 -3.36 -1.06
N TYR A 331 4.99 -3.88 0.12
CA TYR A 331 6.20 -4.66 0.33
C TYR A 331 6.20 -5.98 -0.43
N HIS A 332 5.04 -6.62 -0.58
CA HIS A 332 4.94 -7.87 -1.31
C HIS A 332 5.36 -7.70 -2.76
N ALA A 333 4.95 -6.61 -3.41
CA ALA A 333 5.34 -6.33 -4.79
C ALA A 333 6.87 -6.17 -4.93
N LEU A 334 7.50 -5.43 -4.00
CA LEU A 334 8.96 -5.28 -3.94
C LEU A 334 9.66 -6.63 -3.73
N VAL A 335 9.25 -7.39 -2.71
CA VAL A 335 9.82 -8.70 -2.37
C VAL A 335 9.66 -9.70 -3.52
N SER A 336 8.51 -9.69 -4.19
CA SER A 336 8.29 -10.55 -5.36
C SER A 336 9.25 -10.19 -6.50
N VAL A 337 9.57 -8.91 -6.71
CA VAL A 337 10.55 -8.49 -7.73
C VAL A 337 11.95 -8.99 -7.37
N LEU A 338 12.32 -8.94 -6.09
CA LEU A 338 13.59 -9.48 -5.58
C LEU A 338 13.69 -11.02 -5.78
N HIS A 339 12.60 -11.74 -5.58
CA HIS A 339 12.58 -13.21 -5.68
C HIS A 339 12.58 -13.78 -7.10
N GLU A 340 12.37 -12.95 -8.12
CA GLU A 340 12.35 -13.38 -9.53
C GLU A 340 13.71 -13.31 -10.21
N GLN A 341 14.73 -12.80 -9.54
CA GLN A 341 16.08 -12.82 -10.06
C GLN A 341 16.65 -14.24 -9.90
N GLU A 342 16.78 -14.96 -11.01
CA GLU A 342 17.16 -16.38 -11.05
C GLU A 342 18.62 -16.62 -10.62
N ASN A 343 19.52 -15.65 -10.86
CA ASN A 343 20.93 -15.74 -10.48
C ASN A 343 21.22 -15.08 -9.13
N ASP A 344 22.07 -15.69 -8.30
CA ASP A 344 22.45 -15.19 -6.97
C ASP A 344 23.14 -13.82 -7.01
N SER A 345 23.86 -13.49 -8.09
CA SER A 345 24.41 -12.13 -8.29
C SER A 345 23.31 -11.10 -8.53
N ALA A 346 22.27 -11.48 -9.29
CA ALA A 346 21.16 -10.62 -9.64
C ALA A 346 20.29 -10.30 -8.41
N LYS A 347 20.08 -11.26 -7.49
CA LYS A 347 19.31 -11.10 -6.24
C LYS A 347 19.81 -9.97 -5.32
N TYR A 348 21.04 -9.52 -5.52
CA TYR A 348 21.65 -8.41 -4.77
C TYR A 348 21.92 -7.18 -5.64
N GLU A 349 21.37 -7.08 -6.86
CA GLU A 349 21.43 -5.86 -7.68
C GLU A 349 20.76 -4.66 -7.01
N LEU A 350 19.81 -4.94 -6.12
CA LEU A 350 19.17 -3.94 -5.27
C LEU A 350 19.89 -3.73 -3.93
N ALA A 351 21.06 -4.34 -3.72
CA ALA A 351 21.87 -4.05 -2.56
C ALA A 351 22.30 -2.58 -2.58
N ASP A 352 22.21 -1.94 -1.43
CA ASP A 352 22.57 -0.53 -1.23
C ASP A 352 21.71 0.46 -2.03
N VAL A 353 20.63 -0.02 -2.66
CA VAL A 353 19.62 0.82 -3.29
C VAL A 353 18.70 1.43 -2.23
N GLN A 354 18.43 2.72 -2.38
CA GLN A 354 17.51 3.44 -1.50
C GLN A 354 16.06 3.15 -1.90
N VAL A 355 15.26 2.74 -0.92
CA VAL A 355 13.81 2.60 -1.02
C VAL A 355 13.19 3.83 -0.36
N VAL A 356 12.43 4.58 -1.14
CA VAL A 356 11.63 5.70 -0.67
C VAL A 356 10.22 5.19 -0.43
N ARG A 357 9.72 5.38 0.79
CA ARG A 357 8.38 5.00 1.21
C ARG A 357 7.59 6.24 1.55
N TYR A 358 6.39 6.35 1.02
CA TYR A 358 5.42 7.34 1.48
C TYR A 358 4.47 6.65 2.45
N GLU A 359 4.36 7.14 3.69
CA GLU A 359 3.47 6.58 4.71
C GLU A 359 2.89 7.73 5.55
N ASN A 360 1.56 7.90 5.53
CA ASN A 360 0.85 8.94 6.30
C ASN A 360 1.43 10.35 6.07
N GLU A 361 1.43 10.80 4.80
CA GLU A 361 1.87 12.15 4.41
C GLU A 361 3.36 12.45 4.68
N SER A 362 4.17 11.43 4.95
CA SER A 362 5.61 11.56 5.22
C SER A 362 6.43 10.59 4.38
N TYR A 363 7.61 11.05 3.95
CA TYR A 363 8.61 10.18 3.31
C TYR A 363 9.50 9.51 4.35
N ARG A 364 9.79 8.22 4.14
CA ARG A 364 10.70 7.39 4.93
C ARG A 364 11.70 6.73 4.00
N PHE A 365 12.95 6.69 4.42
CA PHE A 365 14.05 6.19 3.61
C PHE A 365 14.66 4.95 4.25
N ASN A 366 14.89 3.92 3.45
CA ASN A 366 15.64 2.74 3.85
C ASN A 366 16.68 2.41 2.78
N ILE A 367 17.83 1.93 3.22
CA ILE A 367 18.84 1.37 2.33
C ILE A 367 18.68 -0.15 2.38
N LEU A 368 18.50 -0.79 1.22
CA LEU A 368 18.40 -2.25 1.14
C LEU A 368 19.79 -2.89 1.30
N ALA A 369 20.27 -2.93 2.54
CA ALA A 369 21.55 -3.55 2.82
C ALA A 369 21.51 -5.05 2.43
N LYS A 370 22.61 -5.57 1.90
CA LYS A 370 22.75 -6.98 1.52
C LYS A 370 22.26 -7.96 2.61
N PRO A 371 22.52 -7.74 3.92
CA PRO A 371 22.00 -8.62 4.95
C PRO A 371 20.47 -8.65 5.04
N MET A 372 19.76 -7.56 4.77
CA MET A 372 18.29 -7.50 4.77
C MET A 372 17.73 -8.29 3.58
N LEU A 373 18.32 -8.10 2.39
CA LEU A 373 17.93 -8.83 1.19
C LEU A 373 18.07 -10.33 1.38
N GLN A 374 19.16 -10.79 2.01
CA GLN A 374 19.36 -12.19 2.32
C GLN A 374 18.27 -12.77 3.24
N ILE A 375 17.81 -12.00 4.25
CA ILE A 375 16.70 -12.44 5.12
C ILE A 375 15.43 -12.60 4.28
N ILE A 376 15.10 -11.61 3.46
CA ILE A 376 13.91 -11.63 2.60
C ILE A 376 13.96 -12.79 1.59
N VAL A 377 15.09 -13.01 0.94
CA VAL A 377 15.28 -14.09 -0.03
C VAL A 377 15.20 -15.45 0.65
N ASN A 378 15.87 -15.64 1.79
CA ASN A 378 15.91 -16.92 2.50
C ASN A 378 14.60 -17.25 3.22
N SER A 379 13.73 -16.26 3.45
CA SER A 379 12.45 -16.42 4.12
C SER A 379 11.25 -16.35 3.16
N LYS A 380 11.45 -16.61 1.86
CA LYS A 380 10.37 -16.50 0.85
C LYS A 380 9.11 -17.26 1.26
N LYS A 381 9.25 -18.54 1.58
CA LYS A 381 8.12 -19.42 1.93
C LYS A 381 7.40 -18.93 3.20
N GLU A 382 8.16 -18.53 4.21
CA GLU A 382 7.65 -18.00 5.47
C GLU A 382 6.91 -16.68 5.24
N LEU A 383 7.49 -15.75 4.47
CA LEU A 383 6.89 -14.47 4.12
C LEU A 383 5.61 -14.65 3.31
N ASP A 384 5.61 -15.51 2.29
CA ASP A 384 4.43 -15.76 1.45
C ASP A 384 3.23 -16.24 2.28
N SER A 385 3.47 -17.03 3.33
CA SER A 385 2.42 -17.47 4.25
C SER A 385 1.78 -16.34 5.08
N LEU A 386 2.44 -15.18 5.18
CA LEU A 386 2.00 -14.06 6.02
C LEU A 386 1.19 -13.00 5.27
N ILE A 387 1.13 -13.06 3.92
CA ILE A 387 0.55 -12.00 3.07
C ILE A 387 -0.88 -11.62 3.49
N ARG A 388 -1.72 -12.62 3.78
CA ARG A 388 -3.14 -12.45 4.15
C ARG A 388 -3.38 -12.52 5.66
N VAL A 389 -2.33 -12.47 6.46
CA VAL A 389 -2.40 -12.69 7.91
C VAL A 389 -2.54 -11.35 8.62
N ASN A 390 -3.59 -11.22 9.43
CA ASN A 390 -3.88 -9.99 10.14
C ASN A 390 -4.39 -10.22 11.57
N PHE A 391 -4.34 -9.19 12.42
CA PHE A 391 -4.99 -9.15 13.73
C PHE A 391 -5.44 -7.73 14.09
N ILE A 392 -6.46 -7.60 14.94
CA ILE A 392 -6.99 -6.31 15.35
C ILE A 392 -6.37 -5.89 16.69
N GLU A 393 -5.72 -4.73 16.71
CA GLU A 393 -5.16 -4.10 17.92
C GLU A 393 -5.66 -2.65 18.00
N ASN A 394 -6.25 -2.26 19.14
CA ASN A 394 -6.77 -0.90 19.36
C ASN A 394 -7.73 -0.42 18.24
N GLY A 395 -8.58 -1.30 17.73
CA GLY A 395 -9.51 -1.02 16.64
C GLY A 395 -8.88 -0.88 15.25
N ARG A 396 -7.57 -1.11 15.11
CA ARG A 396 -6.84 -1.07 13.84
C ARG A 396 -6.50 -2.47 13.36
N ASN A 397 -6.67 -2.71 12.07
CA ASN A 397 -6.26 -3.95 11.43
C ASN A 397 -4.75 -3.91 11.14
N ILE A 398 -3.98 -4.82 11.74
CA ILE A 398 -2.54 -4.93 11.55
C ILE A 398 -2.24 -6.11 10.64
N ASN A 399 -1.57 -5.84 9.52
CA ASN A 399 -1.08 -6.86 8.61
C ASN A 399 0.30 -7.36 9.05
N VAL A 400 0.42 -8.67 9.29
CA VAL A 400 1.64 -9.29 9.83
C VAL A 400 2.78 -9.23 8.82
N TYR A 401 2.51 -9.40 7.52
CA TYR A 401 3.53 -9.31 6.47
C TYR A 401 4.21 -7.94 6.47
N ASP A 402 3.42 -6.87 6.47
CA ASP A 402 3.92 -5.49 6.48
C ASP A 402 4.75 -5.18 7.72
N GLU A 403 4.30 -5.63 8.90
CA GLU A 403 5.05 -5.47 10.16
C GLU A 403 6.40 -6.21 10.13
N VAL A 404 6.43 -7.43 9.57
CA VAL A 404 7.67 -8.21 9.44
C VAL A 404 8.64 -7.53 8.48
N ILE A 405 8.20 -7.12 7.28
CA ILE A 405 9.08 -6.44 6.32
C ILE A 405 9.55 -5.09 6.86
N GLY A 406 8.65 -4.30 7.46
CA GLY A 406 9.00 -3.01 8.06
C GLY A 406 10.08 -3.14 9.13
N ARG A 407 10.01 -4.19 9.97
CA ARG A 407 11.03 -4.49 10.97
C ARG A 407 12.34 -4.98 10.34
N ILE A 408 12.29 -5.80 9.29
CA ILE A 408 13.50 -6.19 8.54
C ILE A 408 14.22 -4.94 7.98
N PHE A 409 13.49 -4.03 7.34
CA PHE A 409 14.04 -2.79 6.79
C PHE A 409 14.59 -1.83 7.84
N ASN A 410 14.10 -1.92 9.07
CA ASN A 410 14.58 -1.13 10.22
C ASN A 410 15.59 -1.89 11.09
N ASN A 411 16.04 -3.08 10.68
CA ASN A 411 16.95 -3.94 11.44
C ASN A 411 16.46 -4.27 12.87
N GLN A 412 15.16 -4.48 13.02
CA GLN A 412 14.50 -4.76 14.28
C GLN A 412 14.12 -6.24 14.39
N ASN A 413 14.23 -6.80 15.60
CA ASN A 413 13.70 -8.13 15.89
C ASN A 413 12.15 -8.11 15.93
N LEU A 414 11.57 -9.30 15.87
CA LEU A 414 10.12 -9.54 15.81
C LEU A 414 9.52 -9.96 17.16
N PHE A 415 10.28 -9.99 18.26
CA PHE A 415 9.79 -10.49 19.54
C PHE A 415 8.55 -9.75 20.04
N THR A 416 8.51 -8.43 19.91
CA THR A 416 7.34 -7.65 20.32
C THR A 416 6.12 -7.94 19.43
N LEU A 417 6.32 -8.23 18.13
CA LEU A 417 5.24 -8.62 17.22
C LEU A 417 4.70 -10.00 17.59
N ILE A 418 5.59 -10.97 17.81
CA ILE A 418 5.25 -12.33 18.26
C ILE A 418 4.49 -12.28 19.59
N HIS A 419 4.95 -11.47 20.54
CA HIS A 419 4.27 -11.27 21.82
C HIS A 419 2.87 -10.72 21.63
N LYS A 420 2.68 -9.68 20.79
CA LYS A 420 1.36 -9.11 20.49
C LYS A 420 0.42 -10.14 19.87
N MET A 421 0.91 -10.94 18.92
CA MET A 421 0.12 -12.02 18.32
C MET A 421 -0.34 -13.01 19.40
N LEU A 422 0.59 -13.57 20.18
CA LEU A 422 0.25 -14.57 21.21
C LEU A 422 -0.66 -14.01 22.31
N TYR A 423 -0.39 -12.79 22.78
CA TYR A 423 -1.22 -12.12 23.77
C TYR A 423 -2.62 -11.82 23.25
N GLY A 424 -2.74 -11.37 21.99
CA GLY A 424 -4.01 -11.14 21.31
C GLY A 424 -4.83 -12.43 21.20
N LYS A 425 -4.19 -13.55 20.84
CA LYS A 425 -4.86 -14.85 20.74
C LYS A 425 -5.42 -15.34 22.07
N LEU A 426 -4.72 -15.09 23.19
CA LEU A 426 -5.20 -15.41 24.53
C LEU A 426 -6.33 -14.48 24.99
N SER A 427 -6.26 -13.20 24.64
CA SER A 427 -7.19 -12.18 25.15
C SER A 427 -8.50 -12.15 24.39
N ASP A 428 -8.43 -12.22 23.06
CA ASP A 428 -9.61 -12.23 22.18
C ASP A 428 -9.25 -12.90 20.84
N ALA A 429 -9.43 -14.22 20.79
CA ALA A 429 -9.15 -15.01 19.60
C ALA A 429 -10.00 -14.59 18.38
N SER A 430 -11.18 -13.98 18.58
CA SER A 430 -12.06 -13.54 17.49
C SER A 430 -11.45 -12.41 16.64
N LYS A 431 -10.49 -11.68 17.22
CA LYS A 431 -9.75 -10.59 16.57
C LYS A 431 -8.46 -11.04 15.88
N CYS A 432 -8.16 -12.34 15.89
CA CYS A 432 -6.90 -12.90 15.44
C CYS A 432 -7.08 -13.79 14.21
N TYR A 433 -6.74 -13.28 13.03
CA TYR A 433 -6.84 -14.02 11.76
C TYR A 433 -5.51 -14.71 11.42
N PHE A 434 -5.01 -15.50 12.37
CA PHE A 434 -3.80 -16.30 12.21
C PHE A 434 -3.86 -17.59 13.04
N ASN A 435 -2.99 -18.54 12.70
CA ASN A 435 -2.81 -19.78 13.43
C ASN A 435 -1.33 -19.96 13.82
N GLY A 436 -1.04 -21.03 14.55
CA GLY A 436 0.29 -21.39 14.99
C GLY A 436 1.37 -21.52 13.94
N SER A 437 1.01 -21.99 12.75
CA SER A 437 1.97 -22.10 11.65
C SER A 437 2.47 -20.72 11.24
N HIS A 438 1.61 -19.69 11.28
CA HIS A 438 2.01 -18.31 11.00
C HIS A 438 2.95 -17.78 12.09
N VAL A 439 2.64 -18.00 13.38
CA VAL A 439 3.54 -17.61 14.49
C VAL A 439 4.91 -18.29 14.37
N ARG A 440 4.91 -19.60 14.05
CA ARG A 440 6.14 -20.37 13.79
C ARG A 440 6.96 -19.75 12.66
N ASN A 441 6.32 -19.34 11.57
CA ASN A 441 7.01 -18.72 10.44
C ASN A 441 7.60 -17.36 10.83
N VAL A 442 6.89 -16.53 11.61
CA VAL A 442 7.45 -15.28 12.18
C VAL A 442 8.66 -15.56 13.09
N LEU A 443 8.61 -16.61 13.91
CA LEU A 443 9.75 -17.02 14.76
C LEU A 443 10.98 -17.45 13.94
N ILE A 444 10.79 -18.20 12.85
CA ILE A 444 11.88 -18.60 11.95
C ILE A 444 12.56 -17.37 11.34
N ILE A 445 11.77 -16.41 10.84
CA ILE A 445 12.29 -15.14 10.32
C ILE A 445 13.05 -14.38 11.41
N ASN A 446 12.49 -14.31 12.62
CA ASN A 446 13.11 -13.61 13.74
C ASN A 446 14.48 -14.20 14.10
N GLN A 447 14.63 -15.52 14.05
CA GLN A 447 15.90 -16.17 14.33
C GLN A 447 16.95 -15.86 13.24
N LEU A 448 16.54 -15.77 11.97
CA LEU A 448 17.41 -15.31 10.89
C LEU A 448 17.89 -13.86 11.12
N ILE A 449 17.02 -12.98 11.62
CA ILE A 449 17.41 -11.61 12.03
C ILE A 449 18.39 -11.68 13.22
N CYS A 450 18.08 -12.46 14.26
CA CYS A 450 18.87 -12.54 15.48
C CYS A 450 20.27 -13.11 15.27
N SER A 451 20.41 -14.16 14.45
CA SER A 451 21.71 -14.77 14.10
C SER A 451 22.67 -13.78 13.41
N ARG A 452 22.14 -12.74 12.76
CA ARG A 452 22.92 -11.67 12.13
C ARG A 452 23.24 -10.52 13.07
N LEU A 453 22.40 -10.30 14.08
CA LEU A 453 22.57 -9.32 15.15
C LEU A 453 23.38 -9.87 16.35
N GLY A 454 24.33 -10.79 16.11
CA GLY A 454 25.20 -11.37 17.13
C GLY A 454 24.61 -12.56 17.92
N GLY A 455 23.53 -13.20 17.45
CA GLY A 455 23.04 -14.47 18.01
C GLY A 455 23.89 -15.67 17.55
N MET A 456 24.00 -16.70 18.39
CA MET A 456 24.73 -17.94 18.03
C MET A 456 24.05 -18.68 16.87
N LYS A 457 24.85 -19.39 16.05
CA LYS A 457 24.40 -20.27 14.97
C LYS A 457 23.89 -21.61 15.51
N MET A 458 22.81 -21.65 16.29
CA MET A 458 22.04 -22.89 16.37
C MET A 458 21.26 -23.09 15.06
N ASP A 459 20.96 -24.33 14.68
CA ASP A 459 20.06 -24.57 13.54
C ASP A 459 18.68 -23.94 13.87
N ASN A 460 18.41 -22.84 13.17
CA ASN A 460 17.30 -21.92 13.42
C ASN A 460 15.93 -22.64 13.41
N THR A 461 15.80 -23.68 12.58
CA THR A 461 14.57 -24.44 12.45
C THR A 461 14.40 -25.42 13.62
N TYR A 462 15.51 -25.98 14.11
CA TYR A 462 15.50 -26.97 15.17
C TYR A 462 15.01 -26.39 16.49
N LEU A 463 15.55 -25.22 16.90
CA LEU A 463 15.17 -24.57 18.17
C LEU A 463 13.67 -24.24 18.20
N VAL A 464 13.16 -23.58 17.16
CA VAL A 464 11.74 -23.21 17.05
C VAL A 464 10.86 -24.45 17.06
N LYS A 465 11.21 -25.47 16.27
CA LYS A 465 10.43 -26.72 16.16
C LYS A 465 10.36 -27.46 17.49
N LYS A 466 11.52 -27.73 18.12
CA LYS A 466 11.59 -28.52 19.35
C LYS A 466 10.94 -27.84 20.54
N SER A 467 11.10 -26.52 20.65
CA SER A 467 10.47 -25.74 21.72
C SER A 467 8.95 -25.75 21.59
N ARG A 468 8.44 -25.62 20.36
CA ARG A 468 7.01 -25.71 20.08
C ARG A 468 6.44 -27.11 20.36
N GLU A 469 7.12 -28.17 19.92
CA GLU A 469 6.77 -29.57 20.22
C GLU A 469 6.70 -29.82 21.75
N ALA A 470 7.64 -29.25 22.52
CA ALA A 470 7.62 -29.33 23.98
C ALA A 470 6.37 -28.68 24.59
N GLY A 471 5.98 -27.50 24.09
CA GLY A 471 4.77 -26.79 24.53
C GLY A 471 3.50 -27.55 24.17
N GLU A 472 3.41 -28.08 22.95
CA GLU A 472 2.28 -28.90 22.50
C GLU A 472 2.14 -30.19 23.31
N SER A 473 3.26 -30.88 23.57
CA SER A 473 3.25 -32.08 24.43
C SER A 473 2.76 -31.77 25.84
N LEU A 474 3.20 -30.66 26.43
CA LEU A 474 2.74 -30.23 27.74
C LEU A 474 1.24 -29.91 27.73
N ARG A 475 0.76 -29.20 26.71
CA ARG A 475 -0.66 -28.91 26.52
C ARG A 475 -1.51 -30.18 26.50
N ASN A 476 -1.11 -31.17 25.71
CA ASN A 476 -1.85 -32.44 25.60
C ASN A 476 -1.91 -33.18 26.94
N LYS A 477 -0.86 -33.11 27.76
CA LYS A 477 -0.88 -33.67 29.13
C LYS A 477 -1.85 -32.94 30.06
N TYR A 478 -2.03 -31.62 29.89
CA TYR A 478 -3.06 -30.87 30.62
C TYR A 478 -4.47 -31.21 30.15
N PHE A 479 -4.67 -31.46 28.86
CA PHE A 479 -5.94 -31.96 28.32
C PHE A 479 -6.29 -33.33 28.90
N ASN A 480 -5.32 -34.27 28.94
CA ASN A 480 -5.53 -35.61 29.51
C ASN A 480 -5.83 -35.60 31.02
N LYS A 481 -5.66 -34.46 31.70
CA LYS A 481 -5.99 -34.26 33.13
C LYS A 481 -7.18 -33.33 33.33
N ASP A 482 -7.97 -33.04 32.28
CA ASP A 482 -9.10 -32.10 32.31
C ASP A 482 -8.77 -30.73 32.92
N SER A 483 -7.53 -30.28 32.73
CA SER A 483 -6.96 -29.09 33.38
C SER A 483 -6.63 -27.98 32.38
N ASN A 484 -7.23 -28.03 31.19
CA ASN A 484 -7.02 -27.06 30.10
C ASN A 484 -7.35 -25.61 30.49
N HIS A 485 -8.35 -25.39 31.35
CA HIS A 485 -8.74 -24.07 31.84
C HIS A 485 -7.60 -23.32 32.55
N LYS A 486 -6.59 -24.04 33.09
CA LYS A 486 -5.42 -23.44 33.74
C LYS A 486 -4.40 -22.86 32.75
N LEU A 487 -4.43 -23.31 31.49
CA LEU A 487 -3.41 -22.99 30.50
C LEU A 487 -3.38 -21.51 30.13
N ALA A 488 -4.54 -20.84 30.05
CA ALA A 488 -4.58 -19.41 29.73
C ALA A 488 -3.80 -18.57 30.75
N GLY A 489 -4.05 -18.77 32.05
CA GLY A 489 -3.32 -18.09 33.12
C GLY A 489 -1.83 -18.44 33.20
N ILE A 490 -1.46 -19.68 32.85
CA ILE A 490 -0.06 -20.10 32.71
C ILE A 490 0.60 -19.34 31.55
N CYS A 491 -0.04 -19.30 30.37
CA CYS A 491 0.50 -18.64 29.19
C CYS A 491 0.66 -17.14 29.42
N TYR A 492 -0.27 -16.46 30.10
CA TYR A 492 -0.11 -15.04 30.46
C TYR A 492 1.12 -14.79 31.33
N ARG A 493 1.36 -15.63 32.35
CA ARG A 493 2.55 -15.52 33.21
C ARG A 493 3.84 -15.74 32.42
N LEU A 494 3.87 -16.75 31.55
CA LEU A 494 5.02 -17.04 30.69
C LEU A 494 5.29 -15.89 29.70
N LEU A 495 4.24 -15.35 29.06
CA LEU A 495 4.38 -14.21 28.14
C LEU A 495 4.88 -12.95 28.86
N ASN A 496 4.42 -12.69 30.09
CA ASN A 496 4.91 -11.57 30.90
C ASN A 496 6.38 -11.74 31.26
N ALA A 497 6.78 -12.95 31.66
CA ALA A 497 8.19 -13.27 31.94
C ALA A 497 9.07 -13.06 30.69
N LEU A 498 8.60 -13.48 29.51
CA LEU A 498 9.32 -13.25 28.25
C LEU A 498 9.43 -11.77 27.89
N LYS A 499 8.34 -10.99 28.09
CA LYS A 499 8.32 -9.55 27.82
C LYS A 499 9.33 -8.78 28.69
N THR A 500 9.51 -9.19 29.94
CA THR A 500 10.44 -8.57 30.89
C THR A 500 11.81 -9.26 30.93
N THR A 501 12.04 -10.26 30.08
CA THR A 501 13.27 -11.07 30.06
C THR A 501 13.60 -11.69 31.43
N ASN A 502 12.58 -12.09 32.19
CA ASN A 502 12.72 -12.70 33.51
C ASN A 502 12.81 -14.22 33.39
N GLU A 503 14.02 -14.74 33.20
CA GLU A 503 14.29 -16.18 33.04
C GLU A 503 13.87 -17.00 34.27
N ASN A 504 14.08 -16.47 35.48
CA ASN A 504 13.72 -17.13 36.73
C ASN A 504 12.21 -17.35 36.82
N MET A 505 11.42 -16.29 36.60
CA MET A 505 9.96 -16.39 36.61
C MET A 505 9.45 -17.36 35.53
N PHE A 506 10.05 -17.34 34.33
CA PHE A 506 9.70 -18.27 33.26
C PHE A 506 9.97 -19.72 33.69
N MET A 507 11.13 -19.98 34.28
CA MET A 507 11.52 -21.31 34.74
C MET A 507 10.66 -21.79 35.90
N ASP A 508 10.39 -20.95 36.89
CA ASP A 508 9.52 -21.29 38.03
C ASP A 508 8.14 -21.74 37.54
N VAL A 509 7.53 -20.98 36.62
CA VAL A 509 6.23 -21.35 36.04
C VAL A 509 6.35 -22.65 35.23
N THR A 510 7.40 -22.81 34.42
CA THR A 510 7.59 -23.99 33.56
C THR A 510 7.82 -25.26 34.37
N LEU A 511 8.70 -25.23 35.38
CA LEU A 511 8.98 -26.34 36.28
C LEU A 511 7.71 -26.78 37.01
N ASN A 512 6.95 -25.83 37.56
CA ASN A 512 5.67 -26.13 38.21
C ASN A 512 4.68 -26.81 37.26
N CYS A 513 4.64 -26.43 35.98
CA CYS A 513 3.79 -27.10 35.01
C CYS A 513 4.21 -28.55 34.75
N TYR A 514 5.51 -28.81 34.59
CA TYR A 514 6.04 -30.16 34.37
C TYR A 514 5.90 -31.05 35.61
N LEU A 515 6.07 -30.49 36.81
CA LEU A 515 5.77 -31.18 38.08
C LEU A 515 4.29 -31.56 38.19
N TYR A 516 3.37 -30.65 37.85
CA TYR A 516 1.93 -30.92 37.87
C TYR A 516 1.51 -32.10 36.98
N VAL A 517 2.12 -32.24 35.80
CA VAL A 517 1.86 -33.37 34.89
C VAL A 517 2.77 -34.58 35.12
N ASN A 518 3.60 -34.56 36.18
CA ASN A 518 4.58 -35.58 36.51
C ASN A 518 5.44 -36.00 35.29
N SER A 519 6.12 -35.03 34.68
CA SER A 519 6.92 -35.25 33.47
C SER A 519 8.26 -34.54 33.53
N GLN A 520 9.26 -35.11 32.86
CA GLN A 520 10.57 -34.48 32.74
C GLN A 520 10.50 -33.24 31.84
N VAL A 521 11.26 -32.20 32.23
CA VAL A 521 11.46 -30.98 31.44
C VAL A 521 12.30 -31.30 30.19
N PRO A 522 11.83 -30.98 28.98
CA PRO A 522 12.60 -31.19 27.75
C PRO A 522 13.90 -30.41 27.73
N LYS A 523 14.99 -31.06 27.27
CA LYS A 523 16.33 -30.46 27.21
C LYS A 523 16.40 -29.15 26.42
N VAL A 524 15.58 -29.00 25.37
CA VAL A 524 15.53 -27.76 24.57
C VAL A 524 15.22 -26.51 25.41
N ILE A 525 14.46 -26.66 26.51
CA ILE A 525 14.14 -25.57 27.43
C ILE A 525 15.36 -25.22 28.27
N THR A 526 16.01 -26.23 28.86
CA THR A 526 17.19 -26.03 29.72
C THR A 526 18.41 -25.54 28.95
N ASP A 527 18.59 -26.02 27.71
CA ASP A 527 19.74 -25.67 26.87
C ASP A 527 19.69 -24.21 26.38
N ALA A 528 18.51 -23.60 26.35
CA ALA A 528 18.32 -22.23 25.89
C ALA A 528 18.49 -21.17 27.01
N LEU A 529 18.56 -21.58 28.28
CA LEU A 529 18.71 -20.67 29.42
C LEU A 529 20.06 -19.97 29.42
N GLY A 530 20.08 -18.70 29.85
CA GLY A 530 21.27 -17.86 29.84
C GLY A 530 21.80 -17.50 28.45
N ARG A 531 21.11 -17.89 27.37
CA ARG A 531 21.51 -17.62 25.97
C ARG A 531 20.76 -16.43 25.34
N GLY A 532 20.21 -15.54 26.16
CA GLY A 532 19.63 -14.26 25.74
C GLY A 532 18.55 -14.39 24.66
N LYS A 533 18.89 -14.11 23.40
CA LYS A 533 17.93 -14.19 22.27
C LYS A 533 17.41 -15.60 22.03
N ASP A 534 18.23 -16.63 22.27
CA ASP A 534 17.79 -18.02 22.10
C ASP A 534 16.77 -18.42 23.18
N PHE A 535 16.91 -17.90 24.41
CA PHE A 535 15.88 -18.03 25.46
C PHE A 535 14.56 -17.44 25.00
N SER A 536 14.56 -16.21 24.48
CA SER A 536 13.35 -15.57 23.97
C SER A 536 12.72 -16.36 22.81
N THR A 537 13.51 -16.83 21.83
CA THR A 537 13.02 -17.65 20.73
C THR A 537 12.41 -18.96 21.23
N MET A 538 13.11 -19.67 22.12
CA MET A 538 12.62 -20.90 22.75
C MET A 538 11.31 -20.64 23.49
N GLY A 539 11.27 -19.62 24.35
CA GLY A 539 10.12 -19.35 25.20
C GLY A 539 8.88 -18.95 24.41
N TYR A 540 9.01 -18.08 23.41
CA TYR A 540 7.87 -17.73 22.56
C TYR A 540 7.40 -18.91 21.70
N ALA A 541 8.31 -19.74 21.20
CA ALA A 541 7.95 -20.96 20.46
C ALA A 541 7.21 -21.98 21.36
N PHE A 542 7.70 -22.17 22.59
CA PHE A 542 7.08 -23.02 23.60
C PHE A 542 5.67 -22.54 23.96
N VAL A 543 5.50 -21.25 24.26
CA VAL A 543 4.19 -20.67 24.57
C VAL A 543 3.23 -20.76 23.37
N SER A 544 3.72 -20.56 22.14
CA SER A 544 2.90 -20.77 20.95
C SER A 544 2.38 -22.21 20.86
N GLY A 545 3.21 -23.21 21.19
CA GLY A 545 2.80 -24.61 21.29
C GLY A 545 1.74 -24.86 22.38
N LEU A 546 1.77 -24.11 23.48
CA LEU A 546 0.75 -24.21 24.53
C LEU A 546 -0.61 -23.61 24.12
N ILE A 547 -0.60 -22.59 23.26
CA ILE A 547 -1.81 -21.86 22.84
C ILE A 547 -2.53 -22.55 21.68
N ASP A 548 -1.79 -23.12 20.72
CA ASP A 548 -2.34 -23.61 19.46
C ASP A 548 -3.25 -24.84 19.56
N GLY A 549 -4.54 -24.66 19.81
CA GLY A 549 -5.50 -25.75 19.97
C GLY A 549 -6.57 -25.47 21.02
N GLN A 550 -6.53 -24.31 21.67
CA GLN A 550 -7.58 -23.83 22.57
C GLN A 550 -8.87 -23.42 21.85
N ASP A 551 -8.87 -23.30 20.51
CA ASP A 551 -10.00 -22.84 19.70
C ASP A 551 -11.17 -23.86 19.60
N GLY A 552 -11.06 -25.05 20.20
CA GLY A 552 -12.00 -26.16 20.03
C GLY A 552 -13.07 -26.39 21.10
N SER A 553 -13.05 -25.68 22.24
CA SER A 553 -13.83 -26.09 23.43
C SER A 553 -14.87 -25.07 23.94
N GLY A 554 -15.29 -24.09 23.14
CA GLY A 554 -16.15 -22.99 23.62
C GLY A 554 -17.51 -22.78 22.94
N ASN A 555 -17.82 -23.45 21.82
CA ASN A 555 -18.97 -23.05 20.97
C ASN A 555 -20.00 -24.16 20.68
N LYS A 556 -20.00 -25.28 21.41
CA LYS A 556 -20.97 -26.37 21.21
C LYS A 556 -22.08 -26.50 22.28
N GLU A 557 -22.08 -25.73 23.36
CA GLU A 557 -23.02 -25.95 24.49
C GLU A 557 -24.11 -24.87 24.69
N LYS A 558 -24.46 -24.05 23.69
CA LYS A 558 -25.57 -23.08 23.85
C LYS A 558 -26.63 -23.10 22.73
N LYS A 559 -26.89 -24.25 22.11
CA LYS A 559 -27.99 -24.41 21.12
C LYS A 559 -28.86 -25.65 21.30
N ALA A 560 -28.86 -26.25 22.48
CA ALA A 560 -29.84 -27.26 22.86
C ALA A 560 -30.34 -26.93 24.26
N GLU A 561 -31.37 -26.08 24.32
CA GLU A 561 -32.43 -26.02 25.34
C GLU A 561 -33.20 -24.70 25.16
N GLY A 562 -34.42 -24.83 24.67
CA GLY A 562 -35.31 -23.71 24.35
C GLY A 562 -36.30 -24.12 23.26
N GLU A 563 -37.22 -25.02 23.63
CA GLU A 563 -38.54 -25.12 22.99
C GLU A 563 -39.30 -23.79 23.12
#